data_AF-C0CJV4-F1
#
_entry.id   AF-C0CJV4-F1
#
_cell.length_a   1.000
_cell.length_b   1.000
_cell.length_c   1.000
_cell.angle_alpha   90.00
_cell.angle_beta   90.00
_cell.angle_gamma   90.00
#
_symmetry.space_group_name_H-M   'P 1'
#
loop_
_entity.id
_entity.type
_entity.pdbx_description
1 polymer ?
#
loop_
_entity_poly.entity_id
_entity_poly.type
_entity_poly.pdbx_seq_one_letter_code
_entity_poly.pdbx_strand_id
1 'polypeptide(L)'
;VPVTLETLRELGGYCSEYLVHAVDAEGKARGIETELVKLLAEYAERPVTYAGGVGNFQDLKELKEHGCGRVDVTVGSALDLFGGPLLFTEILSFCS
;
A
#
# COMPACT_ATOMS: atom_id res chain seq x y z
N VAL A 1 -10.65 5.34 14.29
CA VAL A 1 -9.47 5.10 15.17
C VAL A 1 -8.25 5.53 14.38
N PRO A 2 -7.36 6.36 14.94
CA PRO A 2 -6.13 6.74 14.23
C PRO A 2 -5.24 5.51 13.99
N VAL A 3 -4.57 5.45 12.84
CA VAL A 3 -3.59 4.39 12.58
C VAL A 3 -2.29 4.76 13.30
N THR A 4 -1.92 3.96 14.30
CA THR A 4 -0.68 4.09 15.07
C THR A 4 -0.10 2.70 15.33
N LEU A 5 1.19 2.61 15.69
CA LEU A 5 1.81 1.32 16.07
C LEU A 5 1.10 0.67 17.27
N GLU A 6 0.64 1.47 18.22
CA GLU A 6 -0.10 0.97 19.39
C GLU A 6 -1.40 0.29 18.96
N THR A 7 -2.21 0.99 18.15
CA THR A 7 -3.46 0.43 17.62
C THR A 7 -3.21 -0.79 16.73
N LEU A 8 -2.17 -0.77 15.88
CA LEU A 8 -1.83 -1.93 15.04
C LEU A 8 -1.38 -3.15 15.86
N ARG A 9 -0.71 -2.95 16.99
CA ARG A 9 -0.33 -4.04 17.90
C ARG A 9 -1.53 -4.60 18.65
N GLU A 10 -2.37 -3.72 19.20
CA GLU A 10 -3.58 -4.10 19.93
C GLU A 10 -4.54 -4.90 19.03
N LEU A 11 -4.95 -4.32 17.90
CA LEU A 11 -5.88 -4.96 16.98
C LEU A 11 -5.26 -6.17 16.30
N GLY A 12 -3.93 -6.19 16.20
CA GLY A 12 -3.18 -7.27 15.58
C GLY A 12 -3.47 -8.57 16.29
N GLY A 13 -3.59 -8.54 17.62
CA GLY A 13 -3.96 -9.70 18.45
C GLY A 13 -5.20 -10.48 17.98
N TYR A 14 -6.05 -9.86 17.16
CA TYR A 14 -7.32 -10.43 16.68
C TYR A 14 -7.34 -10.74 15.17
N CYS A 15 -6.24 -10.56 14.43
CA CYS A 15 -6.16 -10.86 13.00
C CYS A 15 -4.87 -11.60 12.62
N SER A 16 -4.74 -11.97 11.34
CA SER A 16 -3.51 -12.56 10.78
C SER A 16 -2.77 -11.60 9.85
N GLU A 17 -3.44 -10.60 9.30
CA GLU A 17 -2.87 -9.56 8.43
C GLU A 17 -3.72 -8.29 8.51
N TYR A 18 -3.18 -7.20 7.96
CA TYR A 18 -3.91 -5.97 7.73
C TYR A 18 -4.07 -5.67 6.24
N LEU A 19 -5.26 -5.20 5.86
CA LEU A 19 -5.49 -4.47 4.62
C LEU A 19 -5.81 -3.01 5.00
N VAL A 20 -4.87 -2.10 4.79
CA VAL A 20 -5.02 -0.68 5.14
C VAL A 20 -5.33 0.11 3.88
N HIS A 21 -6.56 0.64 3.81
CA HIS A 21 -7.02 1.45 2.70
C HIS A 21 -6.82 2.95 3.01
N ALA A 22 -5.98 3.63 2.25
CA ALA A 22 -5.80 5.08 2.32
C ALA A 22 -6.89 5.80 1.49
N VAL A 23 -8.05 6.02 2.12
CA VAL A 23 -9.25 6.58 1.45
C VAL A 23 -9.23 8.12 1.36
N ASP A 24 -8.41 8.83 2.15
CA ASP A 24 -8.38 10.31 2.17
C ASP A 24 -7.75 10.98 0.92
N ALA A 25 -7.49 10.19 -0.13
CA ALA A 25 -7.12 10.65 -1.47
C ALA A 25 -8.28 10.57 -2.49
N GLU A 26 -9.52 10.27 -2.09
CA GLU A 26 -10.69 10.38 -2.97
C GLU A 26 -10.86 11.85 -3.43
N GLY A 27 -10.41 12.11 -4.67
CA GLY A 27 -10.50 13.42 -5.34
C GLY A 27 -9.21 14.22 -5.44
N LYS A 28 -8.09 13.73 -4.89
CA LYS A 28 -6.76 14.37 -5.07
C LYS A 28 -5.77 13.30 -5.52
N ALA A 29 -5.58 13.16 -6.83
CA ALA A 29 -4.52 12.34 -7.42
C ALA A 29 -3.13 12.77 -6.91
N ARG A 30 -2.75 12.31 -5.71
CA ARG A 30 -1.52 12.70 -5.00
C ARG A 30 -0.56 11.53 -4.79
N GLY A 31 -0.81 10.38 -5.43
CA GLY A 31 0.00 9.18 -5.25
C GLY A 31 -0.24 8.54 -3.88
N ILE A 32 0.78 7.84 -3.38
CA ILE A 32 0.74 7.14 -2.10
C ILE A 32 0.89 8.08 -0.91
N GLU A 33 0.39 7.66 0.25
CA GLU A 33 0.62 8.35 1.52
C GLU A 33 1.90 7.84 2.19
N THR A 34 3.03 8.43 1.83
CA THR A 34 4.38 7.99 2.25
C THR A 34 4.53 7.81 3.76
N GLU A 35 4.01 8.72 4.57
CA GLU A 35 4.13 8.63 6.04
C GLU A 35 3.33 7.45 6.61
N LEU A 36 2.17 7.14 6.02
CA LEU A 36 1.42 5.95 6.36
C LEU A 36 2.21 4.70 5.95
N VAL A 37 2.76 4.65 4.74
CA VAL A 37 3.57 3.50 4.29
C VAL A 37 4.76 3.25 5.23
N LYS A 38 5.48 4.30 5.67
CA LYS A 38 6.57 4.17 6.65
C LYS A 38 6.10 3.63 7.99
N LEU A 39 4.98 4.14 8.51
CA LEU A 39 4.38 3.64 9.75
C LEU A 39 4.02 2.15 9.65
N LEU A 40 3.44 1.74 8.52
CA LEU A 40 3.11 0.33 8.26
C LEU A 40 4.36 -0.53 8.12
N ALA A 41 5.44 -0.01 7.54
CA ALA A 41 6.72 -0.70 7.45
C ALA A 41 7.41 -0.90 8.80
N GLU A 42 7.19 0.00 9.76
CA GLU A 42 7.66 -0.15 11.14
C GLU A 42 6.92 -1.26 11.90
N TYR A 43 5.65 -1.49 11.57
CA TYR A 43 4.90 -2.62 12.11
C TYR A 43 5.42 -3.94 11.53
N ALA A 44 5.94 -4.79 12.41
CA ALA A 44 6.70 -5.98 12.04
C ALA A 44 6.02 -7.30 12.40
N GLU A 45 4.94 -7.22 13.17
CA GLU A 45 4.37 -8.35 13.89
C GLU A 45 3.44 -9.18 12.99
N ARG A 46 2.84 -8.59 11.94
CA ARG A 46 1.99 -9.28 10.95
C ARG A 46 2.14 -8.64 9.56
N PRO A 47 1.82 -9.38 8.48
CA PRO A 47 1.77 -8.83 7.14
C PRO A 47 0.80 -7.65 7.02
N VAL A 48 1.17 -6.69 6.17
CA VAL A 48 0.35 -5.51 5.88
C VAL A 48 0.31 -5.31 4.37
N THR A 49 -0.90 -5.18 3.84
CA THR A 49 -1.17 -4.76 2.47
C THR A 49 -1.74 -3.35 2.47
N TYR A 50 -1.12 -2.46 1.69
CA TYR A 50 -1.59 -1.11 1.43
C TYR A 50 -2.52 -1.08 0.21
N ALA A 51 -3.66 -0.42 0.34
CA ALA A 51 -4.64 -0.24 -0.73
C ALA A 51 -4.95 1.24 -0.96
N GLY A 52 -5.05 1.64 -2.23
CA GLY A 52 -5.37 3.01 -2.66
C GLY A 52 -4.17 3.79 -3.19
N GLY A 53 -4.41 4.88 -3.92
CA GLY A 53 -3.39 5.86 -4.30
C GLY A 53 -2.37 5.47 -5.39
N VAL A 54 -2.22 4.20 -5.75
CA VAL A 54 -1.30 3.77 -6.82
C VAL A 54 -1.90 4.04 -8.20
N GLY A 55 -1.36 5.02 -8.92
CA GLY A 55 -1.78 5.42 -10.26
C GLY A 55 -0.70 5.24 -11.33
N ASN A 56 0.56 5.15 -10.93
CA ASN A 56 1.68 5.03 -11.87
C ASN A 56 2.85 4.20 -11.28
N PHE A 57 3.89 3.94 -12.07
CA PHE A 57 5.00 3.07 -11.66
C PHE A 57 5.94 3.72 -10.62
N GLN A 58 5.98 5.05 -10.55
CA GLN A 58 6.74 5.77 -9.53
C GLN A 58 6.12 5.55 -8.14
N ASP A 59 4.79 5.51 -8.05
CA ASP A 59 4.08 5.20 -6.80
C ASP A 59 4.48 3.82 -6.25
N LEU A 60 4.61 2.82 -7.13
CA LEU A 60 5.06 1.47 -6.76
C LEU A 60 6.50 1.46 -6.25
N LYS A 61 7.39 2.26 -6.86
CA LYS A 61 8.78 2.39 -6.40
C LYS A 61 8.86 3.04 -5.02
N GLU A 62 8.14 4.16 -4.84
CA GLU A 62 8.11 4.87 -3.55
C GLU A 62 7.51 4.00 -2.45
N LEU A 63 6.48 3.21 -2.76
CA LEU A 63 5.90 2.27 -1.82
C LEU A 63 6.90 1.17 -1.44
N LYS A 64 7.64 0.61 -2.40
CA LYS A 64 8.67 -0.39 -2.13
C LYS A 64 9.82 0.18 -1.28
N GLU A 65 10.26 1.40 -1.59
CA GLU A 65 11.33 2.09 -0.86
C GLU A 65 10.92 2.44 0.57
N HIS A 66 9.82 3.16 0.74
CA HIS A 66 9.32 3.58 2.07
C HIS A 66 8.72 2.44 2.87
N GLY A 67 8.21 1.41 2.18
CA GLY A 67 7.72 0.17 2.75
C GLY A 67 8.84 -0.76 3.22
N CYS A 68 10.10 -0.44 2.94
CA CYS A 68 11.28 -1.27 3.22
C CYS A 68 11.15 -2.71 2.72
N GLY A 69 10.37 -2.95 1.65
CA GLY A 69 10.02 -4.28 1.15
C GLY A 69 9.16 -5.13 2.10
N ARG A 70 8.48 -4.52 3.07
CA ARG A 70 7.66 -5.19 4.09
C ARG A 70 6.16 -4.95 3.94
N VAL A 71 5.77 -4.05 3.04
CA VAL A 71 4.39 -3.63 2.80
C VAL A 71 3.99 -4.09 1.40
N ASP A 72 3.00 -4.97 1.33
CA ASP A 72 2.40 -5.40 0.07
C ASP A 72 1.46 -4.31 -0.46
N VAL A 73 1.08 -4.41 -1.73
CA VAL A 73 0.25 -3.38 -2.38
C VAL A 73 -0.83 -3.99 -3.26
N THR A 74 -2.02 -3.38 -3.24
CA THR A 74 -3.06 -3.66 -4.23
C THR A 74 -3.05 -2.62 -5.34
N VAL A 75 -3.08 -3.05 -6.59
CA VAL A 75 -3.33 -2.17 -7.75
C VAL A 75 -4.69 -2.54 -8.34
N GLY A 76 -5.61 -1.59 -8.33
CA GLY A 76 -6.98 -1.76 -8.84
C GLY A 76 -7.17 -1.09 -10.20
N SER A 77 -7.93 0.01 -10.21
CA SER A 77 -8.30 0.77 -11.42
C SER A 77 -7.14 1.25 -12.28
N ALA A 78 -5.94 1.37 -11.73
CA ALA A 78 -4.75 1.76 -12.49
C ALA A 78 -4.19 0.63 -13.38
N LEU A 79 -4.60 -0.63 -13.19
CA LEU A 79 -4.21 -1.73 -14.07
C LEU A 79 -4.85 -1.60 -15.45
N ASP A 80 -4.06 -1.89 -16.48
CA ASP A 80 -4.49 -1.98 -17.88
C ASP A 80 -5.65 -2.97 -18.10
N LEU A 81 -5.66 -4.07 -17.34
CA LEU A 81 -6.77 -5.03 -17.32
C LEU A 81 -8.12 -4.40 -16.94
N PHE A 82 -8.11 -3.28 -16.24
CA PHE A 82 -9.30 -2.53 -15.81
C PHE A 82 -9.41 -1.15 -16.48
N GLY A 83 -8.64 -0.90 -17.55
CA GLY A 83 -8.66 0.36 -18.31
C GLY A 83 -7.73 1.45 -17.77
N GLY A 84 -6.86 1.12 -16.83
CA GLY A 84 -5.84 2.01 -16.29
C GLY A 84 -4.54 2.05 -17.11
N PRO A 85 -3.59 2.93 -16.73
CA PRO A 85 -2.36 3.14 -17.50
C PRO A 85 -1.21 2.17 -17.18
N LEU A 86 -1.30 1.36 -16.12
CA LEU A 86 -0.22 0.48 -15.69
C LEU A 86 -0.35 -0.91 -16.32
N LEU A 87 0.65 -1.33 -17.08
CA LEU A 87 0.65 -2.65 -17.71
C LEU A 87 0.85 -3.76 -16.66
N PHE A 88 -0.04 -4.73 -16.62
CA PHE A 88 0.06 -5.89 -15.73
C PHE A 88 1.42 -6.60 -15.85
N THR A 89 1.96 -6.72 -17.07
CA THR A 89 3.27 -7.34 -17.32
C THR A 89 4.44 -6.55 -16.73
N GLU A 90 4.36 -5.22 -16.69
CA GLU A 90 5.39 -4.39 -16.07
C GLU A 90 5.36 -4.53 -14.56
N ILE A 91 4.17 -4.61 -13.96
CA ILE A 91 4.00 -4.85 -12.52
C ILE A 91 4.53 -6.23 -12.14
N LEU A 92 4.21 -7.27 -12.91
CA LEU A 92 4.77 -8.61 -12.68
C LEU A 92 6.30 -8.58 -12.67
N SER A 93 6.91 -7.89 -13.63
CA SER A 93 8.38 -7.77 -13.72
C SER A 93 9.00 -6.99 -12.56
N PHE A 94 8.24 -6.09 -11.92
CA PHE A 94 8.68 -5.30 -10.76
C PHE A 94 8.57 -6.06 -9.43
N CYS A 95 7.56 -6.93 -9.32
CA CYS A 95 7.29 -7.73 -8.12
C CYS A 95 8.00 -9.10 -8.13
N SER A 96 8.56 -9.52 -9.26
CA SER A 96 9.43 -10.70 -9.39
C SER A 96 10.77 -10.52 -8.70
#